data_AF-A0A848DAJ8-F1
#
_entry.id   AF-A0A848DAJ8-F1
#
_cell.length_a   1.000
_cell.length_b   1.000
_cell.length_c   1.000
_cell.angle_alpha   90.00
_cell.angle_beta   90.00
_cell.angle_gamma   90.00
#
_symmetry.space_group_name_H-M   'P 1'
#
loop_
_entity.id
_entity.type
_entity.pdbx_description
1 polymer ?
#
loop_
_entity_poly.entity_id
_entity_poly.type
_entity_poly.pdbx_seq_one_letter_code
_entity_poly.pdbx_strand_id
1 'polypeptide(L)'
;VVEVVNGCPTRFTDMLLYNGTTIDPLEVLTSQYLTSLSEMLNCGSGKMLANLREVPMVAKKLVEEKLDELTSAGFSGILEVGEPNTDVLGVEVGRDHIGIVVVGGTNTAAAAIEQGYKLKTHAMSRLIEYKEMVHINEI
;
A
#
# COMPACT_ATOMS: atom_id res chain seq x y z
N VAL A 1 -5.55 -3.22 -5.50
CA VAL A 1 -5.54 -4.49 -4.76
C VAL A 1 -4.42 -5.33 -5.30
N VAL A 2 -3.52 -5.77 -4.41
CA VAL A 2 -2.40 -6.65 -4.72
C VAL A 2 -2.72 -8.02 -4.16
N GLU A 3 -2.50 -9.05 -4.99
CA GLU A 3 -2.50 -10.45 -4.57
C GLU A 3 -1.16 -10.80 -3.93
N VAL A 4 -1.22 -11.48 -2.80
CA VAL A 4 -0.08 -12.01 -2.06
C VAL A 4 -0.22 -13.52 -2.02
N VAL A 5 0.86 -14.23 -2.34
CA VAL A 5 0.90 -15.71 -2.32
C VAL A 5 2.14 -16.13 -1.54
N ASN A 6 1.94 -16.92 -0.49
CA ASN A 6 3.01 -17.40 0.40
C ASN A 6 3.94 -16.29 0.93
N GLY A 7 3.38 -15.13 1.26
CA GLY A 7 4.10 -13.96 1.77
C GLY A 7 4.73 -13.08 0.68
N CYS A 8 4.62 -13.44 -0.59
CA CYS A 8 5.18 -12.69 -1.70
C CYS A 8 4.07 -11.95 -2.49
N PRO A 9 4.15 -10.62 -2.64
CA PRO A 9 3.33 -9.88 -3.60
C PRO A 9 3.53 -10.42 -5.01
N THR A 10 2.45 -10.70 -5.76
CA THR A 10 2.53 -11.32 -7.09
C THR A 10 2.11 -10.37 -8.21
N ARG A 11 0.93 -9.75 -8.08
CA ARG A 11 0.39 -8.82 -9.08
C ARG A 11 -0.69 -7.91 -8.50
N PHE A 12 -0.95 -6.79 -9.18
CA PHE A 12 -2.20 -6.06 -9.01
C PHE A 12 -3.35 -6.82 -9.69
N THR A 13 -4.43 -7.08 -8.94
CA THR A 13 -5.67 -7.66 -9.49
C THR A 13 -6.67 -6.60 -9.90
N ASP A 14 -6.69 -5.50 -9.14
CA ASP A 14 -7.64 -4.40 -9.30
C ASP A 14 -6.91 -3.09 -9.07
N MET A 15 -7.09 -2.12 -9.96
CA MET A 15 -6.44 -0.81 -9.84
C MET A 15 -7.40 0.30 -10.21
N LEU A 16 -7.37 1.37 -9.43
CA LEU A 16 -8.06 2.62 -9.71
C LEU A 16 -7.02 3.73 -9.76
N LEU A 17 -6.90 4.38 -10.91
CA LEU A 17 -5.98 5.48 -11.09
C LEU A 17 -6.58 6.75 -10.47
N TYR A 18 -5.81 7.43 -9.64
CA TYR A 18 -6.23 8.69 -9.00
C TYR A 18 -6.61 9.78 -10.00
N ASN A 19 -6.06 9.77 -11.22
CA ASN A 19 -6.42 10.72 -12.27
C ASN A 19 -7.81 10.47 -12.89
N GLY A 20 -8.40 9.30 -12.65
CA GLY A 20 -9.70 8.89 -13.21
C GLY A 20 -10.88 9.05 -12.25
N THR A 21 -10.67 9.54 -11.03
CA THR A 21 -11.71 9.61 -10.00
C THR A 21 -11.56 10.83 -9.08
N THR A 22 -12.68 11.41 -8.65
CA THR A 22 -12.73 12.43 -7.59
C THR A 22 -12.92 11.83 -6.19
N ILE A 23 -13.16 10.52 -6.12
CA ILE A 23 -13.33 9.74 -4.90
C ILE A 23 -12.03 9.00 -4.60
N ASP A 24 -11.64 8.91 -3.32
CA ASP A 24 -10.45 8.16 -2.89
C ASP A 24 -10.55 6.68 -3.34
N PRO A 25 -9.63 6.22 -4.21
CA PRO A 25 -9.56 4.82 -4.66
C PRO A 25 -9.58 3.79 -3.54
N LEU A 26 -8.93 4.05 -2.41
CA LEU A 26 -8.85 3.09 -1.31
C LEU A 26 -10.20 2.97 -0.60
N GLU A 27 -10.96 4.06 -0.48
CA GLU A 27 -12.31 4.03 0.09
C GLU A 27 -13.25 3.20 -0.81
N VAL A 28 -13.18 3.40 -2.12
CA VAL A 28 -13.97 2.64 -3.10
C VAL A 28 -13.62 1.15 -3.03
N LEU A 29 -12.34 0.80 -3.09
CA LEU A 29 -11.89 -0.60 -3.07
C LEU A 29 -12.20 -1.30 -1.73
N THR A 30 -12.09 -0.57 -0.61
CA THR A 30 -12.49 -1.09 0.71
C THR A 30 -13.99 -1.36 0.76
N SER A 31 -14.81 -0.44 0.23
CA SER A 31 -16.27 -0.59 0.20
C SER A 31 -16.75 -1.77 -0.65
N GLN A 32 -15.93 -2.22 -1.60
CA GLN A 32 -16.22 -3.34 -2.49
C GLN A 32 -15.81 -4.70 -1.91
N TYR A 33 -15.29 -4.76 -0.68
CA TYR A 33 -14.87 -6.00 -0.01
C TYR A 33 -13.90 -6.85 -0.86
N LEU A 34 -12.99 -6.20 -1.60
CA LEU A 34 -12.05 -6.87 -2.51
C LEU A 34 -10.79 -7.40 -1.81
N THR A 35 -10.65 -7.17 -0.50
CA THR A 35 -9.51 -7.61 0.30
C THR A 35 -9.80 -8.94 1.00
N SER A 36 -8.75 -9.69 1.31
CA SER A 36 -8.79 -10.87 2.17
C SER A 36 -7.61 -10.84 3.14
N LEU A 37 -7.51 -9.74 3.88
CA LEU A 37 -6.39 -9.47 4.79
C LEU A 37 -6.35 -10.46 5.95
N SER A 38 -7.51 -10.82 6.48
CA SER A 38 -7.62 -11.79 7.57
C SER A 38 -7.09 -13.17 7.18
N GLU A 39 -7.35 -13.59 5.95
CA GLU A 39 -6.81 -14.84 5.39
C GLU A 39 -5.30 -14.71 5.15
N MET A 40 -4.87 -13.61 4.54
CA MET A 40 -3.46 -13.30 4.27
C MET A 40 -2.61 -13.36 5.54
N LEU A 41 -3.10 -12.82 6.66
CA LEU A 41 -2.40 -12.85 7.95
C LEU A 41 -2.27 -14.27 8.52
N ASN A 42 -3.20 -15.17 8.21
CA ASN A 42 -3.23 -16.54 8.75
C ASN A 42 -2.49 -17.56 7.88
N CYS A 43 -2.61 -17.46 6.56
CA CYS A 43 -2.04 -18.45 5.63
C CYS A 43 -0.91 -17.90 4.75
N GLY A 44 -0.59 -16.61 4.87
CA GLY A 44 0.39 -15.92 4.04
C GLY A 44 -0.10 -15.61 2.61
N SER A 45 -1.36 -15.92 2.29
CA SER A 45 -1.93 -15.70 0.95
C SER A 45 -3.27 -14.98 1.02
N GLY A 46 -3.48 -14.00 0.15
CA GLY A 46 -4.72 -13.23 0.11
C GLY A 46 -4.57 -11.94 -0.68
N LYS A 47 -5.45 -10.98 -0.40
CA LYS A 47 -5.52 -9.72 -1.12
C LYS A 47 -5.42 -8.53 -0.17
N MET A 48 -4.57 -7.57 -0.52
CA MET A 48 -4.37 -6.36 0.27
C MET A 48 -4.48 -5.10 -0.58
N LEU A 49 -4.73 -3.96 0.08
CA LEU A 49 -4.63 -2.66 -0.56
C LEU A 49 -3.16 -2.25 -0.63
N ALA A 50 -2.78 -1.72 -1.78
CA ALA A 50 -1.48 -1.13 -2.02
C ALA A 50 -1.63 0.03 -3.00
N ASN A 51 -0.69 0.95 -2.94
CA ASN A 51 -0.55 2.09 -3.83
C ASN A 51 0.68 1.88 -4.70
N LEU A 52 0.58 2.23 -5.98
CA LEU A 52 1.73 2.38 -6.86
C LEU A 52 2.08 3.87 -6.94
N ARG A 53 3.34 4.20 -6.74
CA ARG A 53 3.91 5.53 -6.94
C ARG A 53 4.97 5.43 -8.04
N GLU A 54 4.94 6.39 -8.96
CA GLU A 54 5.97 6.49 -9.98
C GLU A 54 6.91 7.64 -9.63
N VAL A 55 8.22 7.40 -9.78
CA VAL A 55 9.25 8.40 -9.54
C VAL A 55 10.24 8.40 -10.71
N PRO A 56 10.75 9.56 -11.15
CA PRO A 56 11.75 9.60 -12.21
C PRO A 56 12.97 8.72 -11.89
N MET A 57 13.41 7.90 -12.84
CA MET A 57 14.48 6.91 -12.64
C MET A 57 15.82 7.56 -12.23
N VAL A 58 16.04 8.82 -12.61
CA VAL A 58 17.23 9.60 -12.21
C VAL A 58 17.31 9.81 -10.70
N ALA A 59 16.18 9.71 -9.99
CA ALA A 59 16.11 9.82 -8.54
C ALA A 59 16.16 8.47 -7.82
N LYS A 60 16.29 7.33 -8.53
CA LYS A 60 16.24 5.98 -7.94
C LYS A 60 17.14 5.85 -6.71
N LYS A 61 18.42 6.20 -6.86
CA LYS A 61 19.39 6.11 -5.77
C LYS A 61 18.99 6.93 -4.54
N LEU A 62 18.53 8.16 -4.75
CA LEU A 62 18.09 9.03 -3.66
C LEU A 62 16.84 8.46 -2.97
N VAL A 63 15.91 7.91 -3.75
CA VAL A 63 14.71 7.25 -3.22
C VAL A 63 15.11 6.06 -2.35
N GLU A 64 15.97 5.16 -2.85
CA GLU A 64 16.44 3.99 -2.10
C GLU A 64 17.10 4.41 -0.77
N GLU A 65 18.00 5.40 -0.80
CA GLU A 65 18.62 5.95 0.42
C GLU A 65 17.56 6.46 1.42
N LYS A 66 16.50 7.12 0.95
CA LYS A 66 15.42 7.62 1.82
C LYS A 66 14.48 6.52 2.30
N LEU A 67 14.24 5.49 1.51
CA LEU A 67 13.47 4.32 1.94
C LEU A 67 14.22 3.55 3.04
N ASP A 68 15.55 3.46 2.95
CA ASP A 68 16.38 2.85 3.99
C ASP A 68 16.37 3.66 5.29
N GLU A 69 16.46 4.99 5.21
CA GLU A 69 16.31 5.89 6.37
C GLU A 69 14.93 5.73 7.04
N LEU A 70 13.86 5.70 6.24
CA LEU A 70 12.49 5.49 6.74
C LEU A 70 12.32 4.14 7.42
N THR A 71 12.86 3.08 6.82
CA THR A 71 12.84 1.73 7.38
C THR A 71 13.59 1.68 8.72
N SER A 72 14.75 2.33 8.79
CA SER A 72 15.55 2.45 10.01
C SER A 72 14.85 3.24 11.11
N ALA A 73 13.96 4.17 10.73
CA ALA A 73 13.10 4.93 11.66
C ALA A 73 11.79 4.19 12.03
N GLY A 74 11.60 2.94 11.59
CA GLY A 74 10.43 2.11 11.92
C GLY A 74 9.24 2.29 10.99
N PHE A 75 9.38 3.03 9.89
CA PHE A 75 8.34 3.12 8.86
C PHE A 75 8.47 1.95 7.88
N SER A 76 7.81 0.84 8.23
CA SER A 76 7.64 -0.31 7.32
C SER A 76 6.41 -0.11 6.43
N GLY A 77 6.52 -0.39 5.14
CA GLY A 77 5.38 -0.29 4.23
C GLY A 77 5.71 -0.38 2.74
N ILE A 78 6.98 -0.52 2.37
CA ILE A 78 7.38 -0.79 0.99
C ILE A 78 7.20 -2.27 0.71
N LEU A 79 6.42 -2.60 -0.31
CA LEU A 79 6.25 -3.97 -0.80
C LEU A 79 7.28 -4.31 -1.86
N GLU A 80 7.50 -3.40 -2.81
CA GLU A 80 8.40 -3.62 -3.94
C GLU A 80 8.89 -2.29 -4.51
N VAL A 81 10.15 -2.27 -4.97
CA VAL A 81 10.73 -1.18 -5.76
C VAL A 81 11.15 -1.76 -7.10
N GLY A 82 10.57 -1.26 -8.17
CA GLY A 82 10.83 -1.70 -9.53
C GLY A 82 12.13 -1.17 -10.11
N GLU A 83 12.61 -1.88 -11.12
CA GLU A 83 13.70 -1.40 -11.96
C GLU A 83 13.20 -0.34 -12.97
N PRO A 84 14.09 0.55 -13.46
CA PRO A 84 13.71 1.57 -14.45
C PRO A 84 13.04 0.97 -15.69
N ASN A 85 11.97 1.62 -16.16
CA ASN A 85 11.22 1.23 -17.36
C ASN A 85 10.74 -0.23 -17.37
N THR A 86 10.50 -0.81 -16.18
CA THR A 86 10.03 -2.18 -16.01
C THR A 86 8.70 -2.18 -15.29
N ASP A 87 7.84 -3.15 -15.63
CA ASP A 87 6.59 -3.38 -14.94
C ASP A 87 6.83 -3.74 -13.47
N VAL A 88 5.95 -3.29 -12.58
CA VAL A 88 5.98 -3.64 -11.16
C VAL A 88 4.67 -4.31 -10.79
N LEU A 89 4.76 -5.55 -10.29
CA LEU A 89 3.58 -6.37 -9.97
C LEU A 89 2.56 -6.44 -11.13
N GLY A 90 3.05 -6.55 -12.36
CA GLY A 90 2.24 -6.65 -13.57
C GLY A 90 1.57 -5.35 -14.03
N VAL A 91 2.01 -4.20 -13.51
CA VAL A 91 1.55 -2.87 -13.93
C VAL A 91 2.69 -2.14 -14.64
N GLU A 92 2.40 -1.61 -15.84
CA GLU A 92 3.33 -0.80 -16.61
C GLU A 92 3.64 0.51 -15.88
N VAL A 93 4.93 0.82 -15.76
CA VAL A 93 5.43 2.08 -15.21
C VAL A 93 5.73 3.03 -16.36
N GLY A 94 5.49 4.34 -16.16
CA GLY A 94 5.79 5.36 -17.15
C GLY A 94 7.25 5.34 -17.64
N ARG A 95 7.46 5.80 -18.87
CA ARG A 95 8.81 5.96 -19.43
C ARG A 95 9.68 6.85 -18.54
N ASP A 96 10.94 6.48 -18.38
CA ASP A 96 11.93 7.14 -17.54
C ASP A 96 11.54 7.19 -16.04
N HIS A 97 10.68 6.27 -15.59
CA HIS A 97 10.28 6.14 -14.18
C HIS A 97 10.61 4.76 -13.61
N ILE A 98 10.59 4.69 -12.28
CA ILE A 98 10.54 3.48 -11.47
C ILE A 98 9.18 3.43 -10.76
N GLY A 99 8.67 2.22 -10.53
CA GLY A 99 7.47 1.99 -9.72
C GLY A 99 7.84 1.64 -8.28
N ILE A 100 7.11 2.21 -7.32
CA ILE A 100 7.26 1.92 -5.88
C ILE A 100 5.90 1.50 -5.36
N VAL A 101 5.81 0.27 -4.88
CA VAL A 101 4.58 -0.28 -4.32
C VAL A 101 4.61 -0.13 -2.80
N VAL A 102 3.59 0.52 -2.26
CA VAL A 102 3.46 0.83 -0.83
C VAL A 102 2.17 0.24 -0.29
N VAL A 103 2.24 -0.41 0.87
CA VAL A 103 1.08 -0.92 1.61
C VAL A 103 0.06 0.20 1.85
N GLY A 104 -1.22 -0.10 1.63
CA GLY A 104 -2.31 0.82 1.94
C GLY A 104 -2.49 1.00 3.46
N GLY A 105 -2.46 2.25 3.94
CA GLY A 105 -2.66 2.55 5.36
C GLY A 105 -4.04 2.18 5.91
N THR A 106 -5.03 1.97 5.03
CA THR A 106 -6.39 1.55 5.40
C THR A 106 -6.55 0.02 5.52
N ASN A 107 -5.50 -0.77 5.32
CA ASN A 107 -5.58 -2.23 5.47
C ASN A 107 -6.05 -2.64 6.87
N THR A 108 -5.64 -1.95 7.93
CA THR A 108 -6.12 -2.25 9.30
C THR A 108 -7.64 -2.07 9.42
N ALA A 109 -8.19 -1.00 8.84
CA ALA A 109 -9.63 -0.76 8.80
C ALA A 109 -10.35 -1.80 7.93
N ALA A 110 -9.79 -2.16 6.77
CA ALA A 110 -10.33 -3.19 5.90
C ALA A 110 -10.39 -4.55 6.60
N ALA A 111 -9.32 -4.94 7.31
CA ALA A 111 -9.28 -6.18 8.09
C ALA A 111 -10.36 -6.21 9.19
N ALA A 112 -10.59 -5.09 9.88
CA ALA A 112 -11.68 -5.01 10.85
C ALA A 112 -13.07 -5.09 10.19
N ILE A 113 -13.26 -4.47 9.03
CA ILE A 113 -14.51 -4.60 8.26
C ILE A 113 -14.77 -6.05 7.84
N GLU A 114 -13.75 -6.77 7.39
CA GLU A 114 -13.83 -8.23 7.06
C GLU A 114 -14.30 -9.07 8.26
N GLN A 115 -13.93 -8.68 9.48
CA GLN A 115 -14.36 -9.35 10.73
C GLN A 115 -15.78 -8.92 11.19
N GLY A 116 -16.49 -8.11 10.40
CA GLY A 116 -17.87 -7.69 10.69
C GLY A 116 -17.98 -6.40 11.51
N TYR A 117 -16.88 -5.70 11.80
CA TYR A 117 -16.93 -4.40 12.46
C TYR A 117 -17.44 -3.32 11.49
N LYS A 118 -18.40 -2.52 11.95
CA LYS A 118 -18.91 -1.38 11.18
C LYS A 118 -17.99 -0.17 11.38
N LEU A 119 -17.00 -0.03 10.53
CA LEU A 119 -16.10 1.13 10.50
C LEU A 119 -16.46 2.08 9.35
N LYS A 120 -16.24 3.37 9.58
CA LYS A 120 -16.31 4.40 8.54
C LYS A 120 -14.97 5.10 8.48
N THR A 121 -14.28 4.98 7.36
CA THR A 121 -13.03 5.69 7.09
C THR A 121 -13.35 7.02 6.42
N HIS A 122 -12.57 8.05 6.73
CA HIS A 122 -12.67 9.36 6.10
C HIS A 122 -11.29 9.77 5.58
N ALA A 123 -11.20 10.06 4.28
CA ALA A 123 -9.97 10.54 3.67
C ALA A 123 -9.55 11.90 4.26
N MET A 124 -8.25 12.06 4.56
CA MET A 124 -7.60 13.30 5.01
C MET A 124 -8.36 14.07 6.12
N SER A 125 -8.59 13.42 7.26
CA SER A 125 -9.42 13.99 8.32
C SER A 125 -8.65 14.79 9.38
N ARG A 126 -7.35 14.53 9.59
CA ARG A 126 -6.60 15.10 10.73
C ARG A 126 -5.09 15.15 10.51
N LEU A 127 -4.45 16.18 11.06
CA LEU A 127 -3.01 16.25 11.30
C LEU A 127 -2.73 15.81 12.74
N ILE A 128 -1.82 14.87 12.94
CA ILE A 128 -1.41 14.36 14.26
C ILE A 128 0.10 14.56 14.38
N GLU A 129 0.56 15.00 15.56
CA GLU A 129 1.99 15.09 15.82
C GLU A 129 2.59 13.69 16.02
N TYR A 130 3.72 13.41 15.37
CA TYR A 130 4.38 12.10 15.46
C TYR A 130 4.65 11.65 16.91
N LYS A 131 5.00 12.60 17.79
CA LYS A 131 5.26 12.33 19.22
C LYS A 131 4.06 11.81 20.01
N GLU A 132 2.84 11.96 19.47
CA GLU A 132 1.62 11.43 20.07
C GLU A 132 1.36 9.98 19.66
N MET A 133 2.10 9.45 18.68
CA MET A 133 1.99 8.08 18.23
C MET A 133 2.93 7.18 19.04
N VAL A 134 2.50 5.96 19.31
CA VAL A 134 3.29 4.91 19.97
C VAL A 134 3.41 3.71 19.07
N HIS A 135 4.48 2.92 19.25
CA HIS A 135 4.65 1.69 18.51
C HIS A 135 3.53 0.69 18.89
N ILE A 136 3.04 -0.11 17.94
CA ILE A 136 1.92 -1.05 18.18
C ILE A 136 2.22 -2.06 19.29
N ASN A 137 3.50 -2.43 19.49
CA ASN A 137 3.94 -3.32 20.56
C ASN A 137 3.91 -2.69 21.96
N GLU A 138 3.69 -1.38 22.07
CA GLU A 138 3.55 -0.66 23.34
C GLU A 138 2.09 -0.52 23.80
N ILE A 139 1.14 -0.98 22.97
CA ILE A 139 -0.31 -1.01 23.23
C ILE A 139 -0.72 -2.44 23.60
#